data_AF-A0A1G7JR99-F1
#
_entry.id   AF-A0A1G7JR99-F1
#
_cell.length_a   1.000
_cell.length_b   1.000
_cell.length_c   1.000
_cell.angle_alpha   90.00
_cell.angle_beta   90.00
_cell.angle_gamma   90.00
#
_symmetry.space_group_name_H-M   'P 1'
#
loop_
_entity.id
_entity.type
_entity.pdbx_description
1 polymer ?
#
loop_
_entity_poly.entity_id
_entity_poly.type
_entity_poly.pdbx_seq_one_letter_code
_entity_poly.pdbx_strand_id
1 'polypeptide(L)'
;MAIVSEIDIDDEILELTLTTGERIELRLERESVRVVNSQEEEIGHFEFAGAEGPGGDMTWRLINMFLEGKGGAYKRQGIGSRAVRFFLWANSGDDFEITENEGIRKDDGSHLTEDGPAFMKHLATLKADGKLFE
;
A
#
# COMPACT_ATOMS: atom_id res chain seq x y z
N MET A 1 -0.68 13.94 -10.22
CA MET A 1 -1.30 13.14 -9.13
C MET A 1 -2.78 13.05 -9.43
N ALA A 2 -3.39 11.85 -9.37
CA ALA A 2 -4.80 11.65 -9.75
C ALA A 2 -5.75 11.68 -8.54
N ILE A 3 -5.22 11.67 -7.32
CA ILE A 3 -6.00 11.91 -6.09
C ILE A 3 -6.13 13.43 -5.90
N VAL A 4 -7.34 13.91 -5.68
CA VAL A 4 -7.66 15.34 -5.49
C VAL A 4 -8.06 15.70 -4.07
N SER A 5 -8.56 14.73 -3.30
CA SER A 5 -8.84 14.90 -1.87
C SER A 5 -8.75 13.57 -1.15
N GLU A 6 -8.52 13.69 0.16
CA GLU A 6 -8.34 12.58 1.09
C GLU A 6 -9.13 12.93 2.36
N ILE A 7 -9.91 11.99 2.87
CA ILE A 7 -10.75 12.18 4.06
C ILE A 7 -10.54 10.97 4.96
N ASP A 8 -9.97 11.18 6.14
CA ASP A 8 -9.95 10.19 7.21
C ASP A 8 -11.37 10.06 7.76
N ILE A 9 -12.00 8.91 7.54
CA ILE A 9 -13.36 8.64 8.04
C ILE A 9 -13.28 8.17 9.49
N ASP A 10 -12.33 7.28 9.76
CA ASP A 10 -11.92 6.82 11.09
C ASP A 10 -10.48 6.27 11.02
N ASP A 11 -10.01 5.64 12.11
CA ASP A 11 -8.65 5.11 12.22
C ASP A 11 -8.39 3.89 11.29
N GLU A 12 -9.45 3.30 10.73
CA GLU A 12 -9.38 2.11 9.86
C GLU A 12 -9.77 2.41 8.40
N ILE A 13 -10.35 3.58 8.10
CA ILE A 13 -10.85 3.92 6.76
C ILE A 13 -10.37 5.30 6.30
N LEU A 14 -9.70 5.32 5.15
CA LEU A 14 -9.31 6.51 4.41
C LEU A 14 -10.03 6.56 3.05
N GLU A 15 -10.85 7.58 2.82
CA GLU A 15 -11.52 7.84 1.54
C GLU A 15 -10.63 8.72 0.65
N LEU A 16 -10.41 8.29 -0.59
CA LEU A 16 -9.72 9.03 -1.64
C LEU A 16 -10.73 9.44 -2.72
N THR A 17 -10.69 10.70 -3.15
CA THR A 17 -11.40 11.14 -4.35
C THR A 17 -10.41 11.32 -5.49
N LEU A 18 -10.70 10.68 -6.63
CA LEU A 18 -9.90 10.77 -7.85
C LEU A 18 -10.31 11.98 -8.70
N THR A 19 -9.46 12.40 -9.65
CA THR A 19 -9.76 13.46 -10.62
C THR A 19 -10.99 13.17 -11.48
N THR A 20 -11.38 11.91 -11.59
CA THR A 20 -12.62 11.47 -12.25
C THR A 20 -13.88 11.74 -11.42
N GLY A 21 -13.73 12.11 -10.15
CA GLY A 21 -14.80 12.20 -9.16
C GLY A 21 -15.14 10.86 -8.51
N GLU A 22 -14.48 9.77 -8.91
CA GLU A 22 -14.67 8.46 -8.29
C GLU A 22 -14.07 8.42 -6.89
N ARG A 23 -14.77 7.69 -6.00
CA ARG A 23 -14.34 7.46 -4.62
C ARG A 23 -13.76 6.07 -4.46
N ILE A 24 -12.62 6.01 -3.79
CA ILE A 24 -11.90 4.79 -3.42
C ILE A 24 -11.72 4.81 -1.92
N GLU A 25 -11.98 3.69 -1.25
CA GLU A 25 -11.67 3.56 0.17
C GLU A 25 -10.46 2.64 0.35
N LEU A 26 -9.58 3.05 1.26
CA LEU A 26 -8.52 2.24 1.83
C LEU A 26 -8.99 1.78 3.21
N ARG A 27 -9.13 0.46 3.38
CA ARG A 27 -9.61 -0.16 4.63
C ARG A 27 -8.46 -0.92 5.26
N LEU A 28 -8.07 -0.53 6.47
CA LEU A 28 -7.06 -1.19 7.26
C LEU A 28 -7.65 -2.45 7.89
N GLU A 29 -7.00 -3.59 7.66
CA GLU A 29 -7.43 -4.89 8.14
C GLU A 29 -6.20 -5.62 8.71
N ARG A 30 -5.95 -5.43 10.03
CA ARG A 30 -4.77 -5.96 10.72
C ARG A 30 -3.46 -5.56 10.04
N GLU A 31 -2.80 -6.51 9.36
CA GLU A 31 -1.53 -6.36 8.66
C GLU A 31 -1.75 -6.16 7.15
N SER A 32 -2.91 -5.63 6.75
CA SER A 32 -3.25 -5.44 5.34
C SER A 32 -4.06 -4.17 5.11
N VAL A 33 -4.03 -3.67 3.87
CA VAL A 33 -4.90 -2.60 3.40
C VAL A 33 -5.67 -3.09 2.18
N ARG A 34 -7.00 -3.15 2.32
CA ARG A 34 -7.93 -3.47 1.24
C ARG A 34 -8.35 -2.20 0.52
N VAL A 35 -8.39 -2.24 -0.81
CA VAL A 35 -8.76 -1.10 -1.65
C VAL A 35 -10.08 -1.41 -2.34
N VAL A 36 -11.11 -0.62 -2.07
CA VAL A 36 -12.45 -0.81 -2.65
C VAL A 36 -12.92 0.43 -3.41
N ASN A 37 -13.72 0.22 -4.45
CA ASN A 37 -14.36 1.31 -5.18
C ASN A 37 -15.74 1.66 -4.58
N SER A 38 -16.37 2.71 -5.13
CA SER A 38 -17.74 3.13 -4.77
C SER A 38 -18.85 2.08 -4.95
N GLN A 39 -18.56 0.94 -5.58
CA GLN A 39 -19.48 -0.18 -5.75
C GLN A 39 -19.23 -1.31 -4.73
N GLU A 40 -18.38 -1.09 -3.72
CA GLU A 40 -17.93 -2.11 -2.76
C GLU A 40 -17.12 -3.25 -3.39
N GLU A 41 -16.59 -3.04 -4.60
CA GLU A 41 -15.76 -4.03 -5.28
C GLU A 41 -14.30 -3.83 -4.90
N GLU A 42 -13.65 -4.92 -4.54
CA GLU A 42 -12.22 -4.92 -4.28
C GLU A 42 -11.44 -4.75 -5.57
N ILE A 43 -10.65 -3.68 -5.60
CA ILE A 43 -9.83 -3.31 -6.76
C ILE A 43 -8.33 -3.47 -6.50
N GLY A 44 -7.95 -3.64 -5.24
CA GLY A 44 -6.59 -3.87 -4.80
C GLY A 44 -6.50 -4.35 -3.37
N HIS A 45 -5.34 -4.89 -3.02
CA HIS A 45 -5.02 -5.38 -1.69
C HIS A 45 -3.51 -5.29 -1.46
N PHE A 46 -3.10 -5.02 -0.22
CA PHE A 46 -1.69 -4.88 0.19
C PHE A 46 -1.51 -5.61 1.51
N GLU A 47 -0.66 -6.64 1.56
CA GLU A 47 -0.36 -7.39 2.78
C GLU A 47 1.06 -7.10 3.24
N PHE A 48 1.19 -6.95 4.55
CA PHE A 48 2.41 -6.63 5.24
C PHE A 48 2.77 -7.77 6.20
N ALA A 49 4.06 -7.94 6.47
CA ALA A 49 4.54 -8.80 7.53
C ALA A 49 5.43 -8.00 8.47
N GLY A 50 5.20 -8.14 9.77
CA GLY A 50 6.01 -7.52 10.81
C GLY A 50 7.12 -8.47 11.27
N ALA A 51 8.30 -7.92 11.54
CA ALA A 51 9.37 -8.60 12.23
C ALA A 51 9.84 -7.76 13.41
N GLU A 52 9.82 -8.34 14.61
CA GLU A 52 10.30 -7.67 15.81
C GLU A 52 11.83 -7.68 15.83
N GLY A 53 12.42 -6.49 15.90
CA GLY A 53 13.85 -6.26 16.01
C GLY A 53 14.37 -6.34 17.45
N PRO A 54 15.71 -6.35 17.62
CA PRO A 54 16.31 -6.28 18.94
C PRO A 54 15.97 -4.96 19.62
N GLY A 55 15.10 -4.98 20.64
CA GLY A 55 14.63 -3.79 21.35
C GLY A 55 13.11 -3.60 21.34
N GLY A 56 12.38 -4.43 20.60
CA GLY A 56 10.91 -4.36 20.49
C GLY A 56 10.41 -3.49 19.34
N ASP A 57 11.31 -2.89 18.56
CA ASP A 57 10.96 -2.12 17.36
C ASP A 57 10.43 -3.06 16.29
N MET A 58 9.28 -2.75 15.68
CA MET A 58 8.75 -3.54 14.58
C MET A 58 9.29 -3.02 13.25
N THR A 59 9.65 -3.94 12.36
CA THR A 59 9.96 -3.63 10.96
C THR A 59 8.94 -4.30 10.06
N TRP A 60 8.20 -3.50 9.29
CA TRP A 60 7.21 -3.98 8.33
C TRP A 60 7.82 -4.14 6.95
N ARG A 61 7.35 -5.15 6.21
CA ARG A 61 7.67 -5.35 4.79
C ARG A 61 6.39 -5.65 4.02
N LEU A 62 6.27 -5.08 2.82
CA LEU A 62 5.20 -5.45 1.90
C LEU A 62 5.52 -6.84 1.33
N ILE A 63 4.67 -7.82 1.64
CA ILE A 63 4.85 -9.19 1.18
C ILE A 63 3.98 -9.48 -0.04
N ASN A 64 2.78 -8.92 -0.12
CA ASN A 64 1.86 -9.21 -1.22
C ASN A 64 1.12 -7.94 -1.63
N MET A 65 0.85 -7.79 -2.93
CA MET A 65 -0.02 -6.72 -3.39
C MET A 65 -0.66 -7.02 -4.74
N PHE A 66 -1.83 -6.43 -4.96
CA PHE A 66 -2.35 -6.19 -6.30
C PHE A 66 -3.15 -4.88 -6.36
N LEU A 67 -3.22 -4.30 -7.55
CA LEU A 67 -4.12 -3.18 -7.87
C LEU A 67 -4.62 -3.32 -9.32
N GLU A 68 -4.87 -4.56 -9.72
CA GLU A 68 -5.26 -4.95 -11.07
C GLU A 68 -6.77 -5.14 -11.22
N GLY A 69 -7.54 -4.89 -10.16
CA GLY A 69 -8.99 -4.93 -10.23
C GLY A 69 -9.53 -4.05 -11.36
N LYS A 70 -10.60 -4.52 -12.02
CA LYS A 70 -11.15 -3.90 -13.25
C LYS A 70 -10.13 -3.77 -14.39
N GLY A 71 -9.20 -4.72 -14.51
CA GLY A 71 -8.20 -4.72 -15.58
C GLY A 71 -7.12 -3.65 -15.41
N GLY A 72 -6.84 -3.25 -14.16
CA GLY A 72 -5.77 -2.30 -13.84
C GLY A 72 -6.12 -0.83 -14.09
N ALA A 73 -7.40 -0.48 -14.19
CA ALA A 73 -7.86 0.89 -14.40
C ALA A 73 -7.34 1.88 -13.32
N TYR A 74 -7.05 1.37 -12.12
CA TYR A 74 -6.64 2.15 -10.95
C TYR A 74 -5.11 2.24 -10.77
N LYS A 75 -4.33 1.60 -11.66
CA LYS A 75 -2.86 1.66 -11.62
C LYS A 75 -2.36 3.07 -11.94
N ARG A 76 -1.22 3.45 -11.36
CA ARG A 76 -0.51 4.72 -11.60
C ARG A 76 -1.29 5.99 -11.21
N GLN A 77 -2.30 5.85 -10.36
CA GLN A 77 -3.11 6.97 -9.86
C GLN A 77 -2.66 7.51 -8.49
N GLY A 78 -1.66 6.86 -7.86
CA GLY A 78 -1.17 7.19 -6.51
C GLY A 78 -1.80 6.36 -5.39
N ILE A 79 -2.86 5.59 -5.69
CA ILE A 79 -3.60 4.76 -4.72
C ILE A 79 -2.68 3.79 -3.98
N GLY A 80 -1.83 3.06 -4.70
CA GLY A 80 -0.92 2.09 -4.07
C GLY A 80 0.07 2.73 -3.09
N SER A 81 0.67 3.87 -3.48
CA SER A 81 1.56 4.60 -2.57
C SER A 81 0.79 5.09 -1.34
N ARG A 82 -0.46 5.54 -1.53
CA ARG A 82 -1.28 6.00 -0.41
C ARG A 82 -1.72 4.87 0.52
N ALA A 83 -2.00 3.67 -0.01
CA ALA A 83 -2.29 2.47 0.77
C ALA A 83 -1.12 2.10 1.69
N VAL A 84 0.11 2.11 1.17
CA VAL A 84 1.32 1.85 1.98
C VAL A 84 1.49 2.91 3.06
N ARG A 85 1.32 4.19 2.73
CA ARG A 85 1.40 5.27 3.72
C ARG A 85 0.35 5.17 4.81
N PHE A 86 -0.88 4.83 4.43
CA PHE A 86 -1.98 4.66 5.36
C PHE A 86 -1.68 3.55 6.38
N PHE A 87 -1.15 2.41 5.90
CA PHE A 87 -0.68 1.33 6.77
C PHE A 87 0.42 1.79 7.74
N LEU A 88 1.44 2.49 7.23
CA LEU A 88 2.57 2.96 8.05
C LEU A 88 2.16 4.03 9.06
N TRP A 89 1.22 4.90 8.70
CA TRP A 89 0.67 5.90 9.62
C TRP A 89 -0.08 5.23 10.78
N ALA A 90 -0.90 4.22 10.50
CA ALA A 90 -1.59 3.45 11.52
C ALA A 90 -0.64 2.68 12.45
N ASN A 91 0.53 2.28 11.95
CA ASN A 91 1.59 1.59 12.71
C ASN A 91 2.77 2.55 13.06
N SER A 92 2.43 3.79 13.44
CA SER A 92 3.38 4.85 13.75
C SER A 92 4.53 4.40 14.65
N GLY A 93 5.77 4.65 14.22
CA GLY A 93 6.99 4.34 14.99
C GLY A 93 7.79 3.17 14.42
N ASP A 94 7.20 2.39 13.51
CA ASP A 94 7.81 1.21 12.92
C ASP A 94 8.58 1.55 11.63
N ASP A 95 9.69 0.83 11.37
CA ASP A 95 10.43 0.98 10.10
C ASP A 95 9.76 0.17 8.99
N PHE A 96 10.02 0.57 7.74
CA PHE A 96 9.54 -0.12 6.56
C PHE A 96 10.70 -0.63 5.71
N GLU A 97 10.91 -1.94 5.68
CA GLU A 97 11.91 -2.59 4.85
C GLU A 97 11.39 -2.80 3.43
N ILE A 98 12.16 -2.29 2.46
CA ILE A 98 11.93 -2.51 1.04
C ILE A 98 12.85 -3.63 0.61
N THR A 99 12.29 -4.83 0.49
CA THR A 99 13.04 -6.01 0.07
C THR A 99 13.25 -6.01 -1.46
N GLU A 100 14.40 -6.50 -1.90
CA GLU A 100 14.67 -6.70 -3.33
C GLU A 100 13.70 -7.74 -3.89
N ASN A 101 12.88 -7.29 -4.84
CA ASN A 101 11.89 -8.11 -5.50
C ASN A 101 12.53 -8.75 -6.74
N GLU A 102 12.99 -10.00 -6.61
CA GLU A 102 13.56 -10.74 -7.74
C GLU A 102 12.50 -11.21 -8.76
N GLY A 103 11.20 -10.94 -8.53
CA GLY A 103 10.11 -11.43 -9.38
C GLY A 103 9.92 -12.95 -9.33
N ILE A 104 10.65 -13.64 -8.46
CA ILE A 104 10.56 -15.08 -8.23
C ILE A 104 9.44 -15.33 -7.23
N ARG A 105 8.55 -16.26 -7.58
CA ARG A 105 7.52 -16.79 -6.69
C ARG A 105 8.20 -17.45 -5.48
N LYS A 106 8.26 -16.75 -4.33
CA LYS A 106 8.78 -17.33 -3.08
C LYS A 106 7.70 -18.15 -2.37
N ASP A 107 8.04 -19.36 -1.92
CA ASP A 107 7.11 -20.26 -1.20
C ASP A 107 6.62 -19.69 0.14
N ASP A 108 7.17 -18.55 0.60
CA ASP A 108 6.78 -17.83 1.80
C ASP A 108 5.58 -16.88 1.61
N GLY A 109 5.01 -16.81 0.40
CA GLY A 109 3.86 -15.98 0.08
C GLY A 109 4.20 -14.53 -0.27
N SER A 110 5.48 -14.15 -0.29
CA SER A 110 5.88 -12.83 -0.76
C SER A 110 5.82 -12.75 -2.29
N HIS A 111 4.73 -12.18 -2.80
CA HIS A 111 4.42 -12.10 -4.23
C HIS A 111 3.96 -10.69 -4.60
N LEU A 112 4.75 -10.02 -5.42
CA LEU A 112 4.32 -8.76 -6.05
C LEU A 112 4.23 -9.05 -7.55
N THR A 113 3.02 -9.17 -8.08
CA THR A 113 2.79 -9.52 -9.50
C THR A 113 3.01 -8.32 -10.43
N GLU A 114 3.33 -8.60 -11.70
CA GLU A 114 3.47 -7.64 -12.82
C GLU A 114 4.27 -6.36 -12.51
N ASP A 115 3.57 -5.29 -12.11
CA ASP A 115 4.11 -3.96 -11.83
C ASP A 115 4.77 -3.86 -10.44
N GLY A 116 4.72 -4.94 -9.64
CA GLY A 116 5.29 -5.04 -8.30
C GLY A 116 6.75 -4.56 -8.16
N PRO A 117 7.69 -5.03 -9.00
CA PRO A 117 9.08 -4.58 -8.92
C PRO A 117 9.25 -3.07 -9.18
N ALA A 118 8.52 -2.52 -10.16
CA ALA A 118 8.55 -1.10 -10.46
C ALA A 118 7.96 -0.27 -9.32
N PHE A 119 6.90 -0.79 -8.68
CA PHE A 119 6.31 -0.17 -7.50
C PHE A 119 7.27 -0.17 -6.30
N MET A 120 7.97 -1.27 -6.02
CA MET A 120 8.98 -1.31 -4.94
C MET A 120 10.11 -0.31 -5.17
N LYS A 121 10.58 -0.16 -6.41
CA LYS A 121 11.58 0.87 -6.74
C LYS A 121 11.05 2.29 -6.52
N HIS A 122 9.77 2.52 -6.82
CA HIS A 122 9.13 3.80 -6.54
C HIS A 122 9.06 4.07 -5.03
N LEU A 123 8.65 3.08 -4.22
CA LEU A 123 8.67 3.19 -2.75
C LEU A 123 10.08 3.46 -2.22
N ALA A 124 11.11 2.82 -2.79
CA ALA A 124 12.50 3.05 -2.39
C ALA A 124 12.93 4.49 -2.61
N THR A 125 12.50 5.06 -3.74
CA THR A 125 12.74 6.47 -4.06
C THR A 125 12.01 7.37 -3.06
N LEU A 126 10.75 7.08 -2.74
CA LEU A 126 9.99 7.84 -1.73
C LEU A 126 10.63 7.77 -0.34
N LYS A 127 11.11 6.59 0.08
CA LYS A 127 11.81 6.40 1.36
C LYS A 127 13.11 7.20 1.40
N ALA A 128 13.93 7.10 0.35
CA ALA A 128 15.19 7.84 0.25
C ALA A 128 15.00 9.36 0.26
N ASP A 129 13.89 9.84 -0.31
CA ASP A 129 13.50 11.25 -0.32
C ASP A 129 12.84 11.72 1.01
N GLY A 130 12.62 10.83 1.98
CA GLY A 130 11.90 11.12 3.22
C GLY A 130 10.38 11.26 3.08
N LYS A 131 9.84 11.06 1.88
CA LYS A 131 8.42 11.28 1.52
C LYS A 131 7.54 10.06 1.76
N LEU A 132 8.08 8.92 2.18
CA LEU A 132 7.27 7.73 2.44
C LEU A 132 6.49 7.85 3.77
N PHE A 133 6.96 8.69 4.69
CA PHE A 133 6.36 8.89 6.01
C PHE A 133 5.71 10.27 6.17
N GLU A 134 5.64 11.04 5.07
CA GLU A 134 4.90 12.32 4.95
C GLU A 134 3.45 12.07 4.52
#